data_AF-A0A644U4C0-F1
#
_entry.id   AF-A0A644U4C0-F1
#
_cell.length_a   1.000
_cell.length_b   1.000
_cell.length_c   1.000
_cell.angle_alpha   90.00
_cell.angle_beta   90.00
_cell.angle_gamma   90.00
#
_symmetry.space_group_name_H-M   'P 1'
#
loop_
_entity.id
_entity.type
_entity.pdbx_description
1 polymer ?
#
loop_
_entity_poly.entity_id
_entity_poly.type
_entity_poly.pdbx_seq_one_letter_code
_entity_poly.pdbx_strand_id
1 'polypeptide(L)'
;MRPTSSTPRALHAAPLHTLAAVALAVALAGCAGPAPQTPPSRAGAVSAELPLDTPAPAPRPGELSNAALARDFRELSFALETGRALPVFTRFEGPVTVSFAGAVPANAPAELDRLTARLRSEAGIAIGTGLGGANRITLDFVPKRLLQAEVPGAACFVVPNVTGWDDYRARRRDRATDWTTQTVRRDATVFIPAEASPQELRDCLHEEVSQALGPLNDLYRLPDSIWNDDNFQAVLTRHDMLILRATYAPELHSGMSEAEVAARLPAVLGRINPTGGPVTALPADPTPPRFAQAIETAFGTGSPARRKAAAARAVAIARAEGWSDSRTGFALFALGRLSLKDDPQAALSAFRAAGAIFRATPGAAVQAAHVDMQLAALALSSGRPAEARALSARAIPPARAAENAALTATLFMIRAEACAALGDSAGARAAWLDSQHWARYGFGSDAAVRARATEVAALAEAGAQLN
;
A
#
# COMPACT_ATOMS: atom_id res chain seq x y z
N MET A 1 67.67 56.84 -2.46
CA MET A 1 69.13 56.57 -2.42
C MET A 1 69.39 55.28 -3.17
N ARG A 2 70.55 55.24 -3.84
CA ARG A 2 70.96 54.32 -4.91
C ARG A 2 71.16 52.85 -4.48
N PRO A 3 71.22 51.93 -5.46
CA PRO A 3 71.11 50.48 -5.33
C PRO A 3 72.46 49.75 -5.43
N THR A 4 72.47 48.44 -5.15
CA THR A 4 73.52 47.47 -5.55
C THR A 4 72.83 46.11 -5.76
N SER A 5 72.55 45.67 -6.99
CA SER A 5 73.43 45.01 -7.98
C SER A 5 73.71 43.53 -7.70
N SER A 6 73.07 42.63 -8.47
CA SER A 6 73.74 41.53 -9.20
C SER A 6 72.73 40.64 -9.94
N THR A 7 72.77 40.67 -11.28
CA THR A 7 72.34 39.62 -12.21
C THR A 7 73.60 39.00 -12.85
N PRO A 8 73.56 37.95 -13.70
CA PRO A 8 72.63 36.82 -13.83
C PRO A 8 73.37 35.45 -13.82
N ARG A 9 72.64 34.34 -13.71
CA ARG A 9 73.11 33.02 -14.19
C ARG A 9 72.10 32.45 -15.18
N ALA A 10 72.63 32.02 -16.31
CA ALA A 10 71.89 31.59 -17.48
C ALA A 10 71.49 30.11 -17.40
N LEU A 11 70.35 29.83 -18.03
CA LEU A 11 70.00 28.64 -18.82
C LEU A 11 70.10 27.26 -18.16
N HIS A 12 68.96 26.61 -17.97
CA HIS A 12 68.63 25.39 -18.72
C HIS A 12 67.11 25.17 -18.74
N ALA A 13 66.55 25.19 -19.95
CA ALA A 13 65.22 24.72 -20.26
C ALA A 13 65.28 23.24 -20.65
N ALA A 14 64.45 22.40 -20.03
CA ALA A 14 63.80 21.18 -20.55
C ALA A 14 63.24 20.36 -19.36
N PRO A 15 62.24 19.48 -19.56
CA PRO A 15 60.98 19.68 -20.27
C PRO A 15 59.77 19.34 -19.37
N LEU A 16 58.63 20.01 -19.59
CA LEU A 16 57.32 19.57 -19.09
C LEU A 16 56.87 18.29 -19.82
N HIS A 17 57.38 17.12 -19.44
CA HIS A 17 56.98 15.84 -20.07
C HIS A 17 56.65 14.70 -19.09
N THR A 18 56.22 15.01 -17.87
CA THR A 18 55.82 13.96 -16.89
C THR A 18 54.43 14.16 -16.26
N LEU A 19 53.59 15.04 -16.80
CA LEU A 19 52.19 15.20 -16.37
C LEU A 19 51.15 14.97 -17.50
N ALA A 20 51.58 14.49 -18.66
CA ALA A 20 50.69 14.18 -19.79
C ALA A 20 50.42 12.66 -19.99
N ALA A 21 51.04 11.77 -19.20
CA ALA A 21 50.92 10.32 -19.36
C ALA A 21 49.80 9.65 -18.54
N VAL A 22 49.15 10.36 -17.61
CA VAL A 22 48.03 9.81 -16.82
C VAL A 22 46.66 10.27 -17.36
N ALA A 23 46.63 11.30 -18.21
CA ALA A 23 45.41 11.81 -18.84
C ALA A 23 45.05 11.08 -20.17
N LEU A 24 45.86 10.14 -20.64
CA LEU A 24 45.64 9.43 -21.93
C LEU A 24 45.33 7.93 -21.79
N ALA A 25 45.06 7.43 -20.58
CA ALA A 25 44.58 6.06 -20.35
C ALA A 25 43.05 5.97 -20.12
N VAL A 26 42.33 7.08 -20.07
CA VAL A 26 40.87 7.13 -19.83
C VAL A 26 40.06 7.36 -21.12
N ALA A 27 40.71 7.50 -22.28
CA ALA A 27 40.06 7.83 -23.55
C ALA A 27 39.97 6.68 -24.59
N LEU A 28 40.16 5.41 -24.20
CA LEU A 28 40.08 4.26 -25.13
C LEU A 28 39.18 3.10 -24.69
N ALA A 29 38.27 3.29 -23.74
CA ALA A 29 37.21 2.31 -23.42
C ALA A 29 35.84 2.64 -24.05
N GLY A 30 35.83 3.43 -25.12
CA GLY A 30 34.63 3.78 -25.88
C GLY A 30 34.67 3.19 -27.28
N CYS A 31 34.25 1.92 -27.43
CA CYS A 31 33.71 1.31 -28.67
C CYS A 31 33.46 -0.20 -28.43
N ALA A 32 32.50 -0.52 -27.57
CA ALA A 32 31.76 -1.77 -27.68
C ALA A 32 30.29 -1.39 -27.86
N GLY A 33 29.83 -1.39 -29.11
CA GLY A 33 28.42 -1.20 -29.41
C GLY A 33 27.60 -2.28 -28.68
N PRO A 34 26.36 -1.99 -28.25
CA PRO A 34 25.51 -3.01 -27.67
C PRO A 34 25.41 -4.15 -28.69
N ALA A 35 25.77 -5.36 -28.28
CA ALA A 35 25.50 -6.55 -29.08
C ALA A 35 24.01 -6.52 -29.45
N PRO A 36 23.63 -6.83 -30.70
CA PRO A 36 22.22 -6.91 -31.07
C PRO A 36 21.58 -7.96 -30.17
N GLN A 37 20.85 -7.49 -29.16
CA GLN A 37 19.98 -8.33 -28.37
C GLN A 37 18.90 -8.78 -29.34
N THR A 38 18.97 -10.05 -29.73
CA THR A 38 17.84 -10.74 -30.34
C THR A 38 16.62 -10.39 -29.48
N PRO A 39 15.57 -9.78 -30.05
CA PRO A 39 14.38 -9.49 -29.27
C PRO A 39 13.96 -10.81 -28.60
N PRO A 40 13.69 -10.82 -27.28
CA PRO A 40 13.17 -12.02 -26.66
C PRO A 40 11.98 -12.46 -27.50
N SER A 41 12.06 -13.68 -28.03
CA SER A 41 10.95 -14.31 -28.71
C SER A 41 9.74 -14.23 -27.79
N ARG A 42 8.55 -14.09 -28.37
CA ARG A 42 7.24 -14.11 -27.68
C ARG A 42 6.98 -15.47 -27.01
N ALA A 43 7.86 -15.90 -26.13
CA ALA A 43 7.76 -17.09 -25.31
C ALA A 43 7.57 -16.62 -23.87
N GLY A 44 6.30 -16.56 -23.47
CA GLY A 44 5.89 -16.39 -22.09
C GLY A 44 5.58 -14.96 -21.68
N ALA A 45 4.49 -14.39 -22.19
CA ALA A 45 3.63 -13.58 -21.33
C ALA A 45 3.01 -14.52 -20.27
N VAL A 46 3.87 -15.04 -19.38
CA VAL A 46 3.41 -15.76 -18.20
C VAL A 46 2.89 -14.64 -17.32
N SER A 47 1.57 -14.59 -17.16
CA SER A 47 0.91 -13.80 -16.13
C SER A 47 1.71 -14.00 -14.85
N ALA A 48 2.18 -12.93 -14.23
CA ALA A 48 2.80 -13.05 -12.91
C ALA A 48 1.67 -13.49 -11.97
N GLU A 49 1.55 -14.80 -11.77
CA GLU A 49 0.66 -15.37 -10.76
C GLU A 49 1.31 -15.12 -9.41
N LEU A 50 0.49 -14.78 -8.41
CA LEU A 50 1.01 -14.75 -7.05
C LEU A 50 1.51 -16.17 -6.74
N PRO A 51 2.73 -16.34 -6.20
CA PRO A 51 3.19 -17.62 -5.69
C PRO A 51 2.39 -17.92 -4.42
N LEU A 52 1.16 -18.37 -4.61
CA LEU A 52 0.37 -18.92 -3.54
C LEU A 52 0.93 -20.30 -3.27
N ASP A 53 1.92 -20.37 -2.38
CA ASP A 53 1.86 -21.46 -1.40
C ASP A 53 0.46 -21.35 -0.77
N THR A 54 -0.28 -22.45 -0.69
CA THR A 54 -1.56 -22.50 0.03
C THR A 54 -1.38 -21.70 1.32
N PRO A 55 -2.11 -20.58 1.52
CA PRO A 55 -1.91 -19.77 2.71
C PRO A 55 -2.07 -20.70 3.91
N ALA A 56 -1.00 -20.89 4.68
CA ALA A 56 -1.14 -21.48 5.99
C ALA A 56 -2.23 -20.65 6.69
N PRO A 57 -3.22 -21.28 7.36
CA PRO A 57 -4.30 -20.53 7.98
C PRO A 57 -3.67 -19.42 8.81
N ALA A 58 -3.87 -18.16 8.41
CA ALA A 58 -3.40 -17.04 9.19
C ALA A 58 -3.98 -17.22 10.60
N PRO A 59 -3.21 -16.99 11.68
CA PRO A 59 -3.76 -17.01 13.01
C PRO A 59 -5.00 -16.13 13.00
N ARG A 60 -6.16 -16.69 13.37
CA ARG A 60 -7.39 -15.90 13.42
C ARG A 60 -7.08 -14.70 14.31
N PRO A 61 -7.28 -13.46 13.84
CA PRO A 61 -7.29 -12.31 14.73
C PRO A 61 -8.21 -12.64 15.91
N GLY A 62 -7.91 -12.08 17.08
CA GLY A 62 -8.74 -12.28 18.28
C GLY A 62 -10.23 -12.05 17.98
N GLU A 63 -11.11 -12.60 18.81
CA GLU A 63 -12.55 -12.52 18.58
C GLU A 63 -13.00 -11.07 18.29
N LEU A 64 -13.53 -10.83 17.09
CA LEU A 64 -14.05 -9.51 16.73
C LEU A 64 -15.32 -9.25 17.53
N SER A 65 -15.31 -8.19 18.34
CA SER A 65 -16.46 -7.79 19.15
C SER A 65 -17.61 -7.30 18.27
N ASN A 66 -18.82 -7.78 18.53
CA ASN A 66 -20.02 -7.28 17.86
C ASN A 66 -20.31 -5.82 18.20
N ALA A 67 -19.95 -5.36 19.41
CA ALA A 67 -20.06 -3.95 19.78
C ALA A 67 -19.15 -3.05 18.91
N ALA A 68 -17.89 -3.47 18.70
CA ALA A 68 -16.96 -2.78 17.82
C ALA A 68 -17.44 -2.80 16.36
N LEU A 69 -17.79 -3.98 15.84
CA LEU A 69 -18.33 -4.14 14.48
C LEU A 69 -19.57 -3.28 14.23
N ALA A 70 -20.47 -3.15 15.22
CA ALA A 70 -21.67 -2.33 15.08
C ALA A 70 -21.34 -0.82 14.99
N ARG A 71 -20.36 -0.34 15.76
CA ARG A 71 -19.86 1.04 15.66
C ARG A 71 -19.17 1.26 14.32
N ASP A 72 -18.28 0.35 13.95
CA ASP A 72 -17.48 0.43 12.74
C ASP A 72 -18.39 0.43 11.50
N PHE A 73 -19.38 -0.46 11.45
CA PHE A 73 -20.39 -0.48 10.38
C PHE A 73 -21.04 0.89 10.15
N ARG A 74 -21.43 1.57 11.24
CA ARG A 74 -22.09 2.88 11.15
C ARG A 74 -21.13 3.95 10.64
N GLU A 75 -19.93 4.02 11.21
CA GLU A 75 -18.91 5.01 10.80
C GLU A 75 -18.44 4.78 9.36
N LEU A 76 -18.39 3.53 8.90
CA LEU A 76 -18.04 3.13 7.54
C LEU A 76 -19.15 3.40 6.50
N SER A 77 -20.42 3.30 6.91
CA SER A 77 -21.57 3.32 5.98
C SER A 77 -22.33 4.64 5.94
N PHE A 78 -22.15 5.51 6.93
CA PHE A 78 -22.92 6.76 7.08
C PHE A 78 -22.08 8.04 6.98
N ALA A 79 -20.80 7.92 6.61
CA ALA A 79 -19.93 9.05 6.32
C ALA A 79 -19.13 8.78 5.05
N LEU A 80 -18.58 9.83 4.47
CA LEU A 80 -17.48 9.78 3.52
C LEU A 80 -16.16 10.12 4.22
N GLU A 81 -15.04 9.76 3.61
CA GLU A 81 -13.68 10.15 4.06
C GLU A 81 -13.55 11.67 4.30
N THR A 82 -14.22 12.46 3.46
CA THR A 82 -14.29 13.93 3.59
C THR A 82 -15.03 14.43 4.84
N GLY A 83 -15.62 13.53 5.63
CA GLY A 83 -16.45 13.84 6.80
C GLY A 83 -17.90 14.19 6.46
N ARG A 84 -18.27 14.19 5.18
CA ARG A 84 -19.67 14.41 4.76
C ARG A 84 -20.54 13.23 5.17
N ALA A 85 -21.69 13.51 5.79
CA ALA A 85 -22.64 12.47 6.16
C ALA A 85 -23.35 11.89 4.92
N LEU A 86 -23.58 10.58 4.94
CA LEU A 86 -24.50 9.88 4.04
C LEU A 86 -25.86 9.78 4.76
N PRO A 87 -26.93 10.39 4.22
CA PRO A 87 -28.19 10.52 4.97
C PRO A 87 -28.93 9.19 5.12
N VAL A 88 -28.66 8.23 4.22
CA VAL A 88 -29.28 6.91 4.20
C VAL A 88 -28.26 5.85 3.85
N PHE A 89 -28.50 4.64 4.32
CA PHE A 89 -27.78 3.45 3.91
C PHE A 89 -28.05 3.16 2.43
N THR A 90 -27.02 2.79 1.69
CA THR A 90 -27.14 2.39 0.28
C THR A 90 -26.31 1.16 -0.01
N ARG A 91 -26.86 0.27 -0.82
CA ARG A 91 -26.17 -0.88 -1.42
C ARG A 91 -26.80 -1.21 -2.77
N PHE A 92 -26.29 -2.23 -3.45
CA PHE A 92 -27.01 -2.82 -4.58
C PHE A 92 -28.13 -3.74 -4.08
N GLU A 93 -29.36 -3.53 -4.56
CA GLU A 93 -30.50 -4.40 -4.23
C GLU A 93 -30.64 -5.52 -5.26
N GLY A 94 -30.14 -6.71 -4.91
CA GLY A 94 -30.14 -7.92 -5.73
C GLY A 94 -28.74 -8.34 -6.21
N PRO A 95 -28.65 -9.34 -7.13
CA PRO A 95 -27.37 -9.81 -7.66
C PRO A 95 -26.58 -8.70 -8.37
N VAL A 96 -25.26 -8.73 -8.22
CA VAL A 96 -24.33 -7.74 -8.79
C VAL A 96 -23.51 -8.40 -9.89
N THR A 97 -23.42 -7.76 -11.05
CA THR A 97 -22.53 -8.19 -12.14
C THR A 97 -21.32 -7.27 -12.25
N VAL A 98 -20.13 -7.85 -12.32
CA VAL A 98 -18.88 -7.12 -12.56
C VAL A 98 -18.41 -7.34 -13.99
N SER A 99 -18.01 -6.26 -14.67
CA SER A 99 -17.57 -6.29 -16.07
C SER A 99 -16.29 -5.49 -16.25
N PHE A 100 -15.54 -5.80 -17.31
CA PHE A 100 -14.33 -5.06 -17.67
C PHE A 100 -14.59 -4.07 -18.82
N ALA A 101 -13.88 -2.95 -18.80
CA ALA A 101 -13.83 -1.96 -19.87
C ALA A 101 -12.39 -1.43 -20.04
N GLY A 102 -12.09 -0.80 -21.18
CA GLY A 102 -10.80 -0.18 -21.43
C GLY A 102 -9.67 -1.19 -21.73
N ALA A 103 -8.44 -0.83 -21.34
CA ALA A 103 -7.22 -1.61 -21.61
C ALA A 103 -6.98 -2.68 -20.53
N VAL A 104 -7.76 -3.75 -20.57
CA VAL A 104 -7.78 -4.82 -19.55
C VAL A 104 -6.42 -5.53 -19.41
N PRO A 105 -5.77 -5.51 -18.22
CA PRO A 105 -4.56 -6.28 -17.96
C PRO A 105 -4.81 -7.79 -18.01
N ALA A 106 -3.81 -8.55 -18.46
CA ALA A 106 -3.93 -10.00 -18.65
C ALA A 106 -4.25 -10.79 -17.35
N ASN A 107 -3.81 -10.28 -16.19
CA ASN A 107 -4.06 -10.88 -14.89
C ASN A 107 -5.39 -10.45 -14.23
N ALA A 108 -6.08 -9.44 -14.78
CA ALA A 108 -7.31 -8.91 -14.19
C ALA A 108 -8.44 -9.95 -14.05
N PRO A 109 -8.71 -10.83 -15.05
CA PRO A 109 -9.73 -11.86 -14.91
C PRO A 109 -9.48 -12.79 -13.72
N ALA A 110 -8.24 -13.26 -13.54
CA ALA A 110 -7.90 -14.17 -12.45
C ALA A 110 -7.98 -13.51 -11.05
N GLU A 111 -7.59 -12.23 -10.92
CA GLU A 111 -7.79 -11.48 -9.67
C GLU A 111 -9.27 -11.23 -9.37
N LEU A 112 -10.07 -10.88 -10.38
CA LEU A 112 -11.52 -10.69 -10.20
C LEU A 112 -12.23 -12.00 -9.83
N ASP A 113 -11.87 -13.12 -10.44
CA ASP A 113 -12.44 -14.42 -10.12
C ASP A 113 -12.14 -14.82 -8.66
N ARG A 114 -10.91 -14.56 -8.18
CA ARG A 114 -10.55 -14.76 -6.77
C ARG A 114 -11.39 -13.87 -5.85
N LEU A 115 -11.46 -12.58 -6.12
CA LEU A 115 -12.23 -11.63 -5.30
C LEU A 115 -13.72 -12.01 -5.25
N THR A 116 -14.35 -12.24 -6.41
CA THR A 116 -15.77 -12.59 -6.46
C THR A 116 -16.07 -13.95 -5.83
N ALA A 117 -15.14 -14.92 -5.91
CA ALA A 117 -15.27 -16.18 -5.18
C ALA A 117 -15.28 -15.96 -3.66
N ARG A 118 -14.35 -15.15 -3.14
CA ARG A 118 -14.29 -14.79 -1.71
C ARG A 118 -15.52 -14.02 -1.25
N LEU A 119 -15.97 -13.02 -2.01
CA LEU A 119 -17.18 -12.25 -1.69
C LEU A 119 -18.44 -13.13 -1.61
N ARG A 120 -18.53 -14.17 -2.47
CA ARG A 120 -19.60 -15.17 -2.41
C ARG A 120 -19.48 -16.08 -1.20
N SER A 121 -18.30 -16.64 -0.94
CA SER A 121 -18.10 -17.67 0.09
C SER A 121 -18.00 -17.11 1.52
N GLU A 122 -17.35 -15.96 1.69
CA GLU A 122 -17.07 -15.35 3.00
C GLU A 122 -18.14 -14.32 3.37
N ALA A 123 -18.54 -13.45 2.43
CA ALA A 123 -19.52 -12.38 2.68
C ALA A 123 -20.96 -12.74 2.27
N GLY A 124 -21.18 -13.83 1.53
CA GLY A 124 -22.52 -14.25 1.09
C GLY A 124 -23.16 -13.33 0.05
N ILE A 125 -22.36 -12.53 -0.67
CA ILE A 125 -22.86 -11.58 -1.66
C ILE A 125 -23.11 -12.32 -2.98
N ALA A 126 -24.30 -12.14 -3.55
CA ALA A 126 -24.62 -12.63 -4.89
C ALA A 126 -23.92 -11.77 -5.95
N ILE A 127 -22.63 -12.04 -6.20
CA ILE A 127 -21.80 -11.32 -7.16
C ILE A 127 -21.15 -12.28 -8.17
N GLY A 128 -21.09 -11.86 -9.43
CA GLY A 128 -20.46 -12.64 -10.49
C GLY A 128 -19.94 -11.75 -11.62
N THR A 129 -19.22 -12.35 -12.56
CA THR A 129 -18.75 -11.66 -13.77
C THR A 129 -19.79 -11.77 -14.89
N GLY A 130 -19.98 -10.70 -15.66
CA GLY A 130 -20.94 -10.71 -16.77
C GLY A 130 -21.37 -9.32 -17.22
N LEU A 131 -22.13 -9.27 -18.31
CA LEU A 131 -22.70 -8.06 -18.89
C LEU A 131 -24.23 -8.04 -18.71
N GLY A 132 -24.81 -6.83 -18.68
CA GLY A 132 -26.26 -6.63 -18.77
C GLY A 132 -27.06 -6.89 -17.49
N GLY A 133 -26.41 -7.01 -16.32
CA GLY A 133 -27.11 -7.07 -15.03
C GLY A 133 -27.77 -5.74 -14.65
N ALA A 134 -28.86 -5.81 -13.87
CA ALA A 134 -29.57 -4.62 -13.37
C ALA A 134 -28.77 -3.83 -12.30
N ASN A 135 -27.86 -4.52 -11.60
CA ASN A 135 -26.88 -3.91 -10.70
C ASN A 135 -25.50 -4.24 -11.24
N ARG A 136 -24.69 -3.23 -11.56
CA ARG A 136 -23.39 -3.44 -12.19
C ARG A 136 -22.27 -2.62 -11.56
N ILE A 137 -21.10 -3.26 -11.54
CA ILE A 137 -19.82 -2.63 -11.30
C ILE A 137 -19.00 -2.78 -12.58
N THR A 138 -18.54 -1.67 -13.15
CA THR A 138 -17.64 -1.67 -14.30
C THR A 138 -16.23 -1.39 -13.82
N LEU A 139 -15.27 -2.22 -14.22
CA LEU A 139 -13.85 -2.02 -13.97
C LEU A 139 -13.24 -1.43 -15.24
N ASP A 140 -13.04 -0.13 -15.27
CA ASP A 140 -12.54 0.60 -16.42
C ASP A 140 -11.04 0.85 -16.31
N PHE A 141 -10.27 0.21 -17.19
CA PHE A 141 -8.82 0.31 -17.22
C PHE A 141 -8.35 1.47 -18.09
N VAL A 142 -7.90 2.51 -17.41
CA VAL A 142 -7.54 3.81 -18.02
C VAL A 142 -6.03 4.00 -17.99
N PRO A 143 -5.41 4.57 -19.04
CA PRO A 143 -3.98 4.89 -18.99
C PRO A 143 -3.64 5.77 -17.77
N LYS A 144 -2.62 5.37 -16.99
CA LYS A 144 -2.21 6.04 -15.73
C LYS A 144 -2.03 7.55 -15.89
N ARG A 145 -1.47 7.98 -17.02
CA ARG A 145 -1.25 9.40 -17.34
C ARG A 145 -2.55 10.20 -17.41
N LEU A 146 -3.63 9.60 -17.92
CA LEU A 146 -4.93 10.26 -18.03
C LEU A 146 -5.63 10.30 -16.68
N LEU A 147 -5.56 9.20 -15.93
CA LEU A 147 -6.08 9.13 -14.56
C LEU A 147 -5.45 10.21 -13.67
N GLN A 148 -4.11 10.29 -13.65
CA GLN A 148 -3.38 11.27 -12.84
C GLN A 148 -3.56 12.72 -13.28
N ALA A 149 -3.90 12.97 -14.56
CA ALA A 149 -4.17 14.31 -15.04
C ALA A 149 -5.54 14.83 -14.55
N GLU A 150 -6.53 13.94 -14.38
CA GLU A 150 -7.87 14.30 -13.92
C GLU A 150 -8.02 14.22 -12.40
N VAL A 151 -7.45 13.19 -11.77
CA VAL A 151 -7.50 12.96 -10.32
C VAL A 151 -6.07 12.75 -9.78
N PRO A 152 -5.29 13.83 -9.60
CA PRO A 152 -3.92 13.73 -9.13
C PRO A 152 -3.82 13.05 -7.77
N GLY A 153 -2.94 12.06 -7.65
CA GLY A 153 -2.67 11.37 -6.38
C GLY A 153 -3.53 10.14 -6.12
N ALA A 154 -4.64 9.95 -6.84
CA ALA A 154 -5.45 8.73 -6.72
C ALA A 154 -4.74 7.53 -7.35
N ALA A 155 -4.64 6.40 -6.65
CA ALA A 155 -4.16 5.16 -7.25
C ALA A 155 -5.24 4.55 -8.16
N CYS A 156 -6.45 4.44 -7.62
CA CYS A 156 -7.70 4.10 -8.25
C CYS A 156 -8.81 4.89 -7.54
N PHE A 157 -10.04 4.84 -8.05
CA PHE A 157 -11.21 5.42 -7.39
C PHE A 157 -12.51 4.84 -7.97
N VAL A 158 -13.58 4.88 -7.17
CA VAL A 158 -14.93 4.45 -7.56
C VAL A 158 -15.92 5.61 -7.63
N VAL A 159 -16.77 5.60 -8.66
CA VAL A 159 -17.80 6.63 -8.90
C VAL A 159 -19.16 5.97 -9.19
N PRO A 160 -20.27 6.45 -8.60
CA PRO A 160 -21.61 5.95 -8.89
C PRO A 160 -22.17 6.54 -10.19
N ASN A 161 -23.08 5.80 -10.82
CA ASN A 161 -23.91 6.23 -11.96
C ASN A 161 -23.16 6.76 -13.18
N VAL A 162 -21.95 6.27 -13.40
CA VAL A 162 -21.18 6.47 -14.63
C VAL A 162 -20.90 5.11 -15.26
N THR A 163 -20.81 5.08 -16.59
CA THR A 163 -20.62 3.83 -17.36
C THR A 163 -19.19 3.60 -17.85
N GLY A 164 -18.32 4.61 -17.72
CA GLY A 164 -16.92 4.56 -18.14
C GLY A 164 -16.25 5.93 -18.13
N TRP A 165 -15.01 6.00 -18.61
CA TRP A 165 -14.14 7.17 -18.47
C TRP A 165 -14.68 8.45 -19.11
N ASP A 166 -15.22 8.36 -20.33
CA ASP A 166 -15.74 9.52 -21.04
C ASP A 166 -17.02 10.08 -20.38
N ASP A 167 -17.89 9.18 -19.90
CA ASP A 167 -19.10 9.54 -19.16
C ASP A 167 -18.75 10.20 -17.82
N TYR A 168 -17.77 9.63 -17.10
CA TYR A 168 -17.22 10.26 -15.90
C TYR A 168 -16.70 11.67 -16.19
N ARG A 169 -15.85 11.86 -17.22
CA ARG A 169 -15.33 13.20 -17.53
C ARG A 169 -16.44 14.20 -17.85
N ALA A 170 -17.47 13.78 -18.58
CA ALA A 170 -18.60 14.65 -18.90
C ALA A 170 -19.43 15.03 -17.65
N ARG A 171 -19.60 14.09 -16.71
CA ARG A 171 -20.58 14.19 -15.61
C ARG A 171 -19.98 14.27 -14.20
N ARG A 172 -18.66 14.41 -14.06
CA ARG A 172 -17.97 14.46 -12.75
C ARG A 172 -18.41 15.59 -11.82
N ARG A 173 -19.16 16.57 -12.31
CA ARG A 173 -19.74 17.66 -11.52
C ARG A 173 -21.25 17.51 -11.30
N ASP A 174 -21.85 16.48 -11.88
CA ASP A 174 -23.27 16.21 -11.74
C ASP A 174 -23.57 15.68 -10.34
N ARG A 175 -24.71 16.09 -9.80
CA ARG A 175 -25.21 15.56 -8.53
C ARG A 175 -25.32 14.03 -8.54
N ALA A 176 -25.67 13.44 -9.69
CA ALA A 176 -25.84 11.99 -9.83
C ALA A 176 -24.55 11.17 -9.62
N THR A 177 -23.37 11.78 -9.75
CA THR A 177 -22.07 11.11 -9.50
C THR A 177 -21.57 11.31 -8.07
N ASP A 178 -22.34 11.99 -7.21
CA ASP A 178 -22.03 12.22 -5.80
C ASP A 178 -22.69 11.14 -4.93
N TRP A 179 -21.86 10.39 -4.19
CA TRP A 179 -22.28 9.34 -3.25
C TRP A 179 -23.30 9.80 -2.21
N THR A 180 -23.24 11.05 -1.74
CA THR A 180 -24.17 11.57 -0.71
C THR A 180 -25.60 11.75 -1.21
N THR A 181 -25.82 11.62 -2.51
CA THR A 181 -27.13 11.84 -3.13
C THR A 181 -27.79 10.54 -3.54
N GLN A 182 -27.09 9.42 -3.36
CA GLN A 182 -27.60 8.10 -3.67
C GLN A 182 -28.60 7.66 -2.60
N THR A 183 -29.67 7.02 -3.05
CA THR A 183 -30.66 6.36 -2.19
C THR A 183 -30.70 4.84 -2.41
N VAL A 184 -30.06 4.37 -3.47
CA VAL A 184 -29.85 2.96 -3.85
C VAL A 184 -28.67 2.91 -4.84
N ARG A 185 -27.92 1.82 -4.89
CA ARG A 185 -26.86 1.62 -5.89
C ARG A 185 -27.37 0.75 -7.03
N ARG A 186 -27.10 1.18 -8.26
CA ARG A 186 -27.43 0.45 -9.49
C ARG A 186 -26.22 0.30 -10.39
N ASP A 187 -25.48 1.39 -10.54
CA ASP A 187 -24.31 1.46 -11.38
C ASP A 187 -23.15 2.09 -10.60
N ALA A 188 -21.97 1.48 -10.66
CA ALA A 188 -20.72 2.10 -10.22
C ALA A 188 -19.60 1.73 -11.19
N THR A 189 -18.66 2.64 -11.42
CA THR A 189 -17.43 2.35 -12.17
C THR A 189 -16.23 2.56 -11.28
N VAL A 190 -15.36 1.56 -11.25
CA VAL A 190 -14.03 1.58 -10.65
C VAL A 190 -13.03 1.90 -11.75
N PHE A 191 -12.23 2.94 -11.56
CA PHE A 191 -11.18 3.32 -12.49
C PHE A 191 -9.82 2.84 -11.98
N ILE A 192 -9.14 2.03 -12.79
CA ILE A 192 -7.85 1.42 -12.45
C ILE A 192 -6.80 1.78 -13.51
N PRO A 193 -5.57 2.16 -13.15
CA PRO A 193 -4.49 2.32 -14.10
C PRO A 193 -4.25 1.03 -14.89
N ALA A 194 -4.30 1.09 -16.22
CA ALA A 194 -4.04 -0.06 -17.09
C ALA A 194 -2.62 -0.63 -16.93
N GLU A 195 -1.68 0.20 -16.50
CA GLU A 195 -0.27 -0.14 -16.26
C GLU A 195 0.05 -0.51 -14.80
N ALA A 196 -0.97 -0.72 -13.95
CA ALA A 196 -0.79 -1.14 -12.56
C ALA A 196 -0.04 -2.48 -12.47
N SER A 197 0.80 -2.64 -11.43
CA SER A 197 1.39 -3.94 -11.11
C SER A 197 0.29 -4.95 -10.73
N PRO A 198 0.57 -6.27 -10.78
CA PRO A 198 -0.40 -7.27 -10.34
C PRO A 198 -0.91 -7.05 -8.91
N GLN A 199 -0.03 -6.63 -8.00
CA GLN A 199 -0.44 -6.27 -6.65
C GLN A 199 -1.26 -4.96 -6.64
N GLU A 200 -0.81 -3.89 -7.30
CA GLU A 200 -1.57 -2.63 -7.33
C GLU A 200 -2.99 -2.83 -7.92
N LEU A 201 -3.11 -3.69 -8.94
CA LEU A 201 -4.40 -4.11 -9.48
C LEU A 201 -5.25 -4.80 -8.43
N ARG A 202 -4.68 -5.76 -7.69
CA ARG A 202 -5.39 -6.47 -6.63
C ARG A 202 -5.84 -5.50 -5.54
N ASP A 203 -4.94 -4.63 -5.05
CA ASP A 203 -5.23 -3.65 -4.01
C ASP A 203 -6.47 -2.83 -4.43
N CYS A 204 -6.43 -2.27 -5.65
CA CYS A 204 -7.55 -1.53 -6.25
C CYS A 204 -8.84 -2.36 -6.42
N LEU A 205 -8.73 -3.62 -6.84
CA LEU A 205 -9.92 -4.47 -6.96
C LEU A 205 -10.56 -4.72 -5.58
N HIS A 206 -9.76 -4.98 -4.55
CA HIS A 206 -10.28 -5.25 -3.22
C HIS A 206 -10.92 -4.02 -2.61
N GLU A 207 -10.25 -2.87 -2.67
CA GLU A 207 -10.73 -1.61 -2.11
C GLU A 207 -11.95 -1.09 -2.85
N GLU A 208 -11.81 -0.78 -4.13
CA GLU A 208 -12.82 -0.03 -4.87
C GLU A 208 -14.08 -0.85 -5.17
N VAL A 209 -13.95 -2.16 -5.39
CA VAL A 209 -15.14 -3.03 -5.54
C VAL A 209 -15.87 -3.16 -4.21
N SER A 210 -15.14 -3.28 -3.09
CA SER A 210 -15.79 -3.34 -1.78
C SER A 210 -16.46 -2.02 -1.41
N GLN A 211 -15.85 -0.89 -1.78
CA GLN A 211 -16.44 0.42 -1.58
C GLN A 211 -17.66 0.62 -2.48
N ALA A 212 -17.61 0.16 -3.74
CA ALA A 212 -18.77 0.13 -4.62
C ALA A 212 -19.95 -0.65 -4.00
N LEU A 213 -19.67 -1.76 -3.31
CA LEU A 213 -20.67 -2.62 -2.69
C LEU A 213 -21.27 -2.04 -1.39
N GLY A 214 -20.50 -1.34 -0.56
CA GLY A 214 -20.94 -0.95 0.78
C GLY A 214 -20.21 0.24 1.43
N PRO A 215 -19.18 0.05 2.25
CA PRO A 215 -18.53 1.18 2.94
C PRO A 215 -18.00 2.26 1.98
N LEU A 216 -18.03 3.53 2.38
CA LEU A 216 -17.51 4.66 1.58
C LEU A 216 -16.63 5.60 2.41
N ASN A 217 -16.20 5.12 3.57
CA ASN A 217 -15.35 5.86 4.50
C ASN A 217 -14.17 4.98 4.89
N ASP A 218 -13.07 5.63 5.25
CA ASP A 218 -11.89 4.99 5.80
C ASP A 218 -11.65 5.44 7.24
N LEU A 219 -11.28 4.49 8.09
CA LEU A 219 -11.10 4.69 9.51
C LEU A 219 -9.68 4.28 9.92
N TYR A 220 -8.78 5.26 10.04
CA TYR A 220 -7.37 5.05 10.45
C TYR A 220 -7.16 4.24 11.74
N ARG A 221 -8.19 4.09 12.58
CA ARG A 221 -8.14 3.27 13.80
C ARG A 221 -8.33 1.77 13.56
N LEU A 222 -8.72 1.34 12.35
CA LEU A 222 -8.95 -0.07 12.02
C LEU A 222 -7.63 -0.73 11.59
N PRO A 223 -7.00 -1.59 12.42
CA PRO A 223 -5.74 -2.25 12.06
C PRO A 223 -5.91 -3.38 11.04
N ASP A 224 -7.06 -4.04 11.05
CA ASP A 224 -7.35 -5.22 10.23
C ASP A 224 -8.48 -4.86 9.27
N SER A 225 -8.26 -3.89 8.40
CA SER A 225 -9.22 -3.48 7.39
C SER A 225 -8.48 -2.86 6.22
N ILE A 226 -9.02 -2.99 5.02
CA ILE A 226 -8.56 -2.18 3.88
C ILE A 226 -9.11 -0.75 3.94
N TRP A 227 -10.24 -0.52 4.64
CA TRP A 227 -10.86 0.81 4.77
C TRP A 227 -10.22 1.62 5.91
N ASN A 228 -8.90 1.80 5.84
CA ASN A 228 -8.13 2.49 6.86
C ASN A 228 -7.10 3.47 6.28
N ASP A 229 -7.03 3.59 4.96
CA ASP A 229 -6.16 4.51 4.19
C ASP A 229 -4.67 4.42 4.59
N ASP A 230 -4.22 3.24 5.03
CA ASP A 230 -2.82 2.97 5.40
C ASP A 230 -2.03 2.21 4.31
N ASN A 231 -2.73 1.63 3.34
CA ASN A 231 -2.22 0.83 2.21
C ASN A 231 -1.30 -0.33 2.63
N PHE A 232 -1.43 -0.83 3.86
CA PHE A 232 -0.65 -1.98 4.32
C PHE A 232 -1.32 -3.31 4.00
N GLN A 233 -2.65 -3.37 4.04
CA GLN A 233 -3.45 -4.54 3.66
C GLN A 233 -3.67 -4.57 2.14
N ALA A 234 -3.30 -5.67 1.49
CA ALA A 234 -3.46 -5.84 0.04
C ALA A 234 -4.80 -6.51 -0.34
N VAL A 235 -5.48 -7.11 0.64
CA VAL A 235 -6.70 -7.88 0.43
C VAL A 235 -7.71 -7.65 1.54
N LEU A 236 -8.99 -7.76 1.21
CA LEU A 236 -10.11 -7.78 2.16
C LEU A 236 -9.84 -8.75 3.31
N THR A 237 -9.92 -8.24 4.52
CA THR A 237 -9.66 -8.94 5.77
C THR A 237 -10.91 -9.67 6.29
N ARG A 238 -10.78 -10.37 7.42
CA ARG A 238 -11.94 -10.97 8.10
C ARG A 238 -12.93 -9.89 8.58
N HIS A 239 -12.42 -8.75 9.07
CA HIS A 239 -13.26 -7.63 9.47
C HIS A 239 -14.09 -7.13 8.29
N ASP A 240 -13.45 -6.89 7.15
CA ASP A 240 -14.09 -6.33 5.96
C ASP A 240 -15.19 -7.26 5.44
N MET A 241 -14.91 -8.56 5.39
CA MET A 241 -15.90 -9.57 4.99
C MET A 241 -17.11 -9.62 5.93
N LEU A 242 -16.94 -9.39 7.23
CA LEU A 242 -18.06 -9.33 8.18
C LEU A 242 -18.89 -8.06 8.02
N ILE A 243 -18.25 -6.91 7.78
CA ILE A 243 -18.96 -5.66 7.46
C ILE A 243 -19.77 -5.83 6.18
N LEU A 244 -19.15 -6.33 5.09
CA LEU A 244 -19.84 -6.62 3.83
C LEU A 244 -20.99 -7.63 4.00
N ARG A 245 -20.79 -8.68 4.80
CA ARG A 245 -21.85 -9.65 5.11
C ARG A 245 -23.02 -9.01 5.87
N ALA A 246 -22.74 -8.08 6.78
CA ALA A 246 -23.78 -7.31 7.45
C ALA A 246 -24.49 -6.37 6.47
N THR A 247 -23.74 -5.70 5.57
CA THR A 247 -24.29 -4.80 4.52
C THR A 247 -25.31 -5.53 3.66
N TYR A 248 -25.07 -6.80 3.36
CA TYR A 248 -25.96 -7.64 2.55
C TYR A 248 -26.92 -8.53 3.37
N ALA A 249 -27.06 -8.28 4.68
CA ALA A 249 -28.05 -8.96 5.49
C ALA A 249 -29.48 -8.61 4.99
N PRO A 250 -30.43 -9.56 5.02
CA PRO A 250 -31.80 -9.33 4.54
C PRO A 250 -32.56 -8.30 5.37
N GLU A 251 -32.15 -8.05 6.61
CA GLU A 251 -32.74 -7.04 7.49
C GLU A 251 -32.36 -5.60 7.13
N LEU A 252 -31.30 -5.41 6.35
CA LEU A 252 -30.85 -4.08 5.90
C LEU A 252 -31.26 -3.89 4.44
N HIS A 253 -31.70 -2.69 4.07
CA HIS A 253 -31.97 -2.33 2.68
C HIS A 253 -31.71 -0.84 2.47
N SER A 254 -31.45 -0.46 1.22
CA SER A 254 -31.20 0.92 0.84
C SER A 254 -32.36 1.84 1.24
N GLY A 255 -32.04 3.07 1.65
CA GLY A 255 -33.00 4.05 2.14
C GLY A 255 -33.21 4.05 3.66
N MET A 256 -32.71 3.05 4.40
CA MET A 256 -32.74 3.08 5.87
C MET A 256 -31.87 4.20 6.43
N SER A 257 -32.35 4.87 7.47
CA SER A 257 -31.57 5.78 8.30
C SER A 257 -30.53 5.04 9.15
N GLU A 258 -29.55 5.78 9.67
CA GLU A 258 -28.54 5.23 10.58
C GLU A 258 -29.17 4.59 11.83
N ALA A 259 -30.22 5.19 12.38
CA ALA A 259 -30.92 4.68 13.55
C ALA A 259 -31.64 3.34 13.27
N GLU A 260 -32.27 3.22 12.10
CA GLU A 260 -32.93 1.98 11.68
C GLU A 260 -31.92 0.85 11.49
N VAL A 261 -30.79 1.13 10.82
CA VAL A 261 -29.70 0.17 10.66
C VAL A 261 -29.14 -0.23 12.03
N ALA A 262 -28.81 0.75 12.89
CA ALA A 262 -28.27 0.49 14.22
C ALA A 262 -29.19 -0.41 15.06
N ALA A 263 -30.50 -0.27 14.93
CA ALA A 263 -31.48 -1.13 15.62
C ALA A 263 -31.51 -2.58 15.11
N ARG A 264 -31.04 -2.85 13.89
CA ARG A 264 -30.99 -4.20 13.29
C ARG A 264 -29.65 -4.90 13.48
N LEU A 265 -28.56 -4.14 13.62
CA LEU A 265 -27.20 -4.68 13.76
C LEU A 265 -27.05 -5.74 14.88
N PRO A 266 -27.66 -5.62 16.08
CA PRO A 266 -27.51 -6.64 17.12
C PRO A 266 -27.95 -8.05 16.69
N ALA A 267 -29.11 -8.15 16.03
CA ALA A 267 -29.61 -9.44 15.55
C ALA A 267 -28.78 -9.97 14.37
N VAL A 268 -28.39 -9.08 13.45
CA VAL A 268 -27.54 -9.42 12.30
C VAL A 268 -26.19 -9.96 12.76
N LEU A 269 -25.49 -9.22 13.61
CA LEU A 269 -24.15 -9.56 14.11
C LEU A 269 -24.17 -10.79 15.01
N GLY A 270 -25.19 -10.95 15.86
CA GLY A 270 -25.38 -12.17 16.66
C GLY A 270 -25.51 -13.43 15.81
N ARG A 271 -26.11 -13.32 14.60
CA ARG A 271 -26.20 -14.44 13.65
C ARG A 271 -24.89 -14.69 12.90
N ILE A 272 -24.24 -13.66 12.38
CA ILE A 272 -23.09 -13.83 11.48
C ILE A 272 -21.74 -13.94 12.20
N ASN A 273 -21.67 -13.50 13.46
CA ASN A 273 -20.48 -13.54 14.33
C ASN A 273 -20.89 -13.91 15.77
N PRO A 274 -21.35 -15.16 16.00
CA PRO A 274 -21.94 -15.58 17.28
C PRO A 274 -20.96 -15.55 18.47
N THR A 275 -19.66 -15.64 18.23
CA THR A 275 -18.63 -15.54 19.28
C THR A 275 -18.29 -14.10 19.66
N GLY A 276 -18.79 -13.09 18.93
CA GLY A 276 -18.48 -11.67 19.16
C GLY A 276 -19.19 -11.02 20.36
N GLY A 277 -19.98 -11.79 21.12
CA GLY A 277 -20.76 -11.30 22.25
C GLY A 277 -21.95 -10.40 21.85
N PRO A 278 -22.64 -9.79 22.83
CA PRO A 278 -23.74 -8.87 22.56
C PRO A 278 -23.22 -7.54 21.99
N VAL A 279 -24.07 -6.86 21.21
CA VAL A 279 -23.83 -5.46 20.83
C VAL A 279 -24.16 -4.57 22.03
N THR A 280 -23.12 -3.98 22.62
CA THR A 280 -23.24 -2.92 23.62
C THR A 280 -22.92 -1.58 22.99
N ALA A 281 -23.49 -0.49 23.53
CA ALA A 281 -23.19 0.84 23.03
C ALA A 281 -21.73 1.20 23.35
N LEU A 282 -20.96 1.54 22.32
CA LEU A 282 -19.64 2.12 22.44
C LEU A 282 -19.69 3.61 22.06
N PRO A 283 -18.85 4.46 22.67
CA PRO A 283 -18.71 5.82 22.21
C PRO A 283 -18.18 5.84 20.78
N ALA A 284 -18.63 6.84 20.01
CA ALA A 284 -18.04 7.16 18.71
C ALA A 284 -16.56 7.49 18.92
N ASP A 285 -15.72 7.06 17.97
CA ASP A 285 -14.28 7.29 18.01
C ASP A 285 -13.78 7.83 16.67
N PRO A 286 -14.26 9.02 16.25
CA PRO A 286 -13.93 9.57 14.95
C PRO A 286 -12.47 10.04 14.90
N THR A 287 -11.86 9.96 13.72
CA THR A 287 -10.59 10.64 13.48
C THR A 287 -10.85 12.12 13.19
N PRO A 288 -10.25 13.08 13.94
CA PRO A 288 -10.43 14.49 13.66
C PRO A 288 -9.90 14.85 12.27
N PRO A 289 -10.57 15.72 11.50
CA PRO A 289 -10.12 16.12 10.15
C PRO A 289 -8.69 16.65 10.11
N ARG A 290 -8.25 17.33 11.17
CA ARG A 290 -6.86 17.82 11.32
C ARG A 290 -5.81 16.71 11.31
N PHE A 291 -6.15 15.51 11.77
CA PHE A 291 -5.26 14.36 11.76
C PHE A 291 -5.18 13.77 10.35
N ALA A 292 -6.33 13.52 9.71
CA ALA A 292 -6.42 13.02 8.33
C ALA A 292 -5.62 13.92 7.38
N GLN A 293 -5.87 15.23 7.39
CA GLN A 293 -5.13 16.20 6.57
C GLN A 293 -3.61 16.18 6.83
N ALA A 294 -3.18 15.93 8.06
CA ALA A 294 -1.76 15.84 8.41
C ALA A 294 -1.12 14.56 7.85
N ILE A 295 -1.84 13.44 7.88
CA ILE A 295 -1.43 12.16 7.28
C ILE A 295 -1.41 12.26 5.76
N GLU A 296 -2.48 12.74 5.12
CA GLU A 296 -2.55 12.98 3.68
C GLU A 296 -1.39 13.87 3.21
N THR A 297 -1.10 14.96 3.94
CA THR A 297 0.03 15.84 3.60
C THR A 297 1.39 15.14 3.78
N ALA A 298 1.52 14.21 4.74
CA ALA A 298 2.75 13.46 4.96
C ALA A 298 3.03 12.47 3.83
N PHE A 299 2.00 11.78 3.33
CA PHE A 299 2.13 10.79 2.25
C PHE A 299 2.00 11.38 0.85
N GLY A 300 1.36 12.54 0.72
CA GLY A 300 1.12 13.22 -0.54
C GLY A 300 2.37 13.89 -1.14
N THR A 301 2.10 14.72 -2.15
CA THR A 301 3.13 15.45 -2.89
C THR A 301 3.54 16.74 -2.16
N GLY A 302 4.78 17.17 -2.34
CA GLY A 302 5.28 18.41 -1.74
C GLY A 302 6.74 18.30 -1.28
N SER A 303 7.25 19.39 -0.71
CA SER A 303 8.63 19.44 -0.24
C SER A 303 8.84 18.47 0.94
N PRO A 304 10.03 17.81 1.04
CA PRO A 304 10.33 16.91 2.15
C PRO A 304 10.10 17.56 3.52
N ALA A 305 10.47 18.84 3.68
CA ALA A 305 10.28 19.59 4.93
C ALA A 305 8.79 19.75 5.30
N ARG A 306 7.92 20.08 4.34
CA ARG A 306 6.48 20.21 4.58
C ARG A 306 5.86 18.89 5.00
N ARG A 307 6.24 17.80 4.31
CA ARG A 307 5.76 16.45 4.60
C ARG A 307 6.20 15.98 5.99
N LYS A 308 7.48 16.15 6.33
CA LYS A 308 8.02 15.83 7.66
C LYS A 308 7.32 16.61 8.77
N ALA A 309 7.10 17.92 8.55
CA ALA A 309 6.34 18.75 9.50
C ALA A 309 4.90 18.28 9.67
N ALA A 310 4.26 17.78 8.60
CA ALA A 310 2.91 17.21 8.68
C ALA A 310 2.87 15.91 9.49
N ALA A 311 3.80 14.99 9.27
CA ALA A 311 3.92 13.78 10.07
C ALA A 311 4.17 14.10 11.56
N ALA A 312 5.03 15.08 11.86
CA ALA A 312 5.24 15.53 13.23
C ALA A 312 3.97 16.12 13.87
N ARG A 313 3.16 16.88 13.09
CA ARG A 313 1.84 17.36 13.55
C ARG A 313 0.88 16.21 13.81
N ALA A 314 0.83 15.19 12.95
CA ALA A 314 -0.03 14.02 13.16
C ALA A 314 0.33 13.29 14.48
N VAL A 315 1.63 13.12 14.77
CA VAL A 315 2.10 12.55 16.06
C VAL A 315 1.69 13.44 17.25
N ALA A 316 1.81 14.76 17.11
CA ALA A 316 1.40 15.69 18.17
C ALA A 316 -0.12 15.63 18.45
N ILE A 317 -0.94 15.52 17.39
CA ILE A 317 -2.39 15.34 17.51
C ILE A 317 -2.69 14.02 18.20
N ALA A 318 -2.12 12.90 17.74
CA ALA A 318 -2.34 11.59 18.35
C ALA A 318 -2.01 11.55 19.86
N ARG A 319 -0.92 12.22 20.26
CA ARG A 319 -0.56 12.38 21.68
C ARG A 319 -1.57 13.23 22.46
N ALA A 320 -2.05 14.32 21.87
CA ALA A 320 -3.04 15.20 22.50
C ALA A 320 -4.40 14.50 22.68
N GLU A 321 -4.77 13.61 21.75
CA GLU A 321 -5.95 12.75 21.87
C GLU A 321 -5.74 11.55 22.83
N GLY A 322 -4.50 11.33 23.30
CA GLY A 322 -4.17 10.21 24.18
C GLY A 322 -4.22 8.84 23.50
N TRP A 323 -4.09 8.78 22.17
CA TRP A 323 -4.16 7.54 21.42
C TRP A 323 -2.88 6.71 21.56
N SER A 324 -3.06 5.39 21.54
CA SER A 324 -1.98 4.40 21.53
C SER A 324 -2.27 3.26 20.55
N ASP A 325 -3.06 3.53 19.51
CA ASP A 325 -3.56 2.56 18.53
C ASP A 325 -2.95 2.80 17.13
N SER A 326 -3.56 2.20 16.10
CA SER A 326 -3.14 2.30 14.70
C SER A 326 -2.92 3.74 14.22
N ARG A 327 -3.71 4.71 14.70
CA ARG A 327 -3.55 6.13 14.33
C ARG A 327 -2.18 6.64 14.77
N THR A 328 -1.80 6.34 16.01
CA THR A 328 -0.50 6.73 16.56
C THR A 328 0.65 5.98 15.89
N GLY A 329 0.47 4.67 15.68
CA GLY A 329 1.43 3.84 14.96
C GLY A 329 1.71 4.36 13.55
N PHE A 330 0.66 4.73 12.80
CA PHE A 330 0.78 5.20 11.43
C PHE A 330 1.42 6.59 11.34
N ALA A 331 1.06 7.52 12.23
CA ALA A 331 1.70 8.82 12.32
C ALA A 331 3.21 8.72 12.63
N LEU A 332 3.59 7.82 13.55
CA LEU A 332 5.00 7.56 13.88
C LEU A 332 5.74 6.89 12.72
N PHE A 333 5.10 5.96 12.00
CA PHE A 333 5.67 5.34 10.81
C PHE A 333 5.95 6.38 9.72
N ALA A 334 5.00 7.28 9.46
CA ALA A 334 5.17 8.38 8.50
C ALA A 334 6.34 9.29 8.90
N LEU A 335 6.41 9.67 10.19
CA LEU A 335 7.49 10.50 10.72
C LEU A 335 8.85 9.80 10.59
N GLY A 336 8.91 8.50 10.88
CA GLY A 336 10.11 7.68 10.73
C GLY A 336 10.63 7.70 9.30
N ARG A 337 9.76 7.38 8.32
CA ARG A 337 10.09 7.39 6.89
C ARG A 337 10.61 8.73 6.41
N LEU A 338 9.97 9.82 6.82
CA LEU A 338 10.32 11.18 6.39
C LEU A 338 11.54 11.75 7.13
N SER A 339 12.03 11.08 8.18
CA SER A 339 13.21 11.49 8.93
C SER A 339 14.48 10.72 8.55
N LEU A 340 14.36 9.61 7.80
CA LEU A 340 15.47 8.70 7.46
C LEU A 340 16.74 9.40 6.97
N LYS A 341 16.60 10.39 6.08
CA LYS A 341 17.75 11.06 5.46
C LYS A 341 18.43 12.08 6.38
N ASP A 342 17.64 12.87 7.09
CA ASP A 342 18.12 14.06 7.79
C ASP A 342 18.34 13.82 9.30
N ASP A 343 17.62 12.86 9.88
CA ASP A 343 17.69 12.52 11.30
C ASP A 343 17.44 11.01 11.52
N PRO A 344 18.46 10.17 11.29
CA PRO A 344 18.34 8.72 11.44
C PRO A 344 17.98 8.27 12.87
N GLN A 345 18.38 9.04 13.89
CA GLN A 345 18.07 8.72 15.28
C GLN A 345 16.59 8.95 15.61
N ALA A 346 16.03 10.10 15.18
CA ALA A 346 14.59 10.32 15.29
C ALA A 346 13.80 9.30 14.46
N ALA A 347 14.29 8.92 13.28
CA ALA A 347 13.66 7.88 12.46
C ALA A 347 13.61 6.53 13.19
N LEU A 348 14.74 6.09 13.76
CA LEU A 348 14.84 4.85 14.54
C LEU A 348 13.92 4.88 15.77
N SER A 349 13.87 5.99 16.49
CA SER A 349 12.97 6.16 17.64
C SER A 349 11.51 6.05 17.24
N ALA A 350 11.11 6.74 16.17
CA ALA A 350 9.74 6.71 15.66
C ALA A 350 9.33 5.31 15.19
N PHE A 351 10.19 4.59 14.44
CA PHE A 351 9.91 3.22 14.02
C PHE A 351 9.82 2.25 15.20
N ARG A 352 10.70 2.35 16.20
CA ARG A 352 10.62 1.49 17.39
C ARG A 352 9.30 1.70 18.15
N ALA A 353 8.88 2.95 18.31
CA ALA A 353 7.60 3.29 18.94
C ALA A 353 6.39 2.79 18.11
N ALA A 354 6.40 3.02 16.79
CA ALA A 354 5.37 2.52 15.88
C ALA A 354 5.25 0.99 15.93
N GLY A 355 6.38 0.29 15.86
CA GLY A 355 6.41 -1.17 15.91
C GLY A 355 5.95 -1.74 17.25
N ALA A 356 6.24 -1.05 18.37
CA ALA A 356 5.73 -1.45 19.68
C ALA A 356 4.19 -1.35 19.74
N ILE A 357 3.63 -0.26 19.20
CA ILE A 357 2.18 -0.07 19.10
C ILE A 357 1.56 -1.15 18.22
N PHE A 358 2.01 -1.31 16.97
CA PHE A 358 1.43 -2.30 16.06
C PHE A 358 1.55 -3.75 16.57
N ARG A 359 2.65 -4.12 17.23
CA ARG A 359 2.75 -5.46 17.84
C ARG A 359 1.82 -5.67 19.03
N ALA A 360 1.45 -4.60 19.73
CA ALA A 360 0.46 -4.65 20.81
C ALA A 360 -0.98 -4.60 20.30
N THR A 361 -1.21 -4.12 19.08
CA THR A 361 -2.53 -3.99 18.46
C THR A 361 -2.93 -5.29 17.73
N PRO A 362 -4.00 -5.99 18.15
CA PRO A 362 -4.51 -7.15 17.44
C PRO A 362 -4.87 -6.80 15.99
N GLY A 363 -4.47 -7.65 15.04
CA GLY A 363 -4.72 -7.43 13.62
C GLY A 363 -3.67 -6.57 12.90
N ALA A 364 -2.80 -5.85 13.61
CA ALA A 364 -1.84 -4.94 13.00
C ALA A 364 -0.50 -5.60 12.58
N ALA A 365 -0.52 -6.89 12.24
CA ALA A 365 0.69 -7.68 12.03
C ALA A 365 1.47 -7.25 10.78
N VAL A 366 0.76 -6.90 9.69
CA VAL A 366 1.39 -6.41 8.44
C VAL A 366 1.97 -5.00 8.61
N GLN A 367 1.37 -4.17 9.46
CA GLN A 367 1.91 -2.86 9.82
C GLN A 367 3.20 -3.00 10.61
N ALA A 368 3.24 -3.92 11.58
CA ALA A 368 4.47 -4.27 12.28
C ALA A 368 5.55 -4.80 11.31
N ALA A 369 5.17 -5.58 10.29
CA ALA A 369 6.07 -6.08 9.26
C ALA A 369 6.68 -4.95 8.41
N HIS A 370 5.88 -3.96 8.02
CA HIS A 370 6.37 -2.76 7.32
C HIS A 370 7.35 -1.95 8.17
N VAL A 371 7.08 -1.79 9.47
CA VAL A 371 8.04 -1.15 10.40
C VAL A 371 9.34 -1.96 10.47
N ASP A 372 9.23 -3.28 10.61
CA ASP A 372 10.39 -4.16 10.71
C ASP A 372 11.24 -4.18 9.43
N MET A 373 10.61 -4.05 8.25
CA MET A 373 11.32 -3.84 6.99
C MET A 373 12.18 -2.56 7.02
N GLN A 374 11.62 -1.43 7.50
CA GLN A 374 12.37 -0.17 7.62
C GLN A 374 13.52 -0.29 8.63
N LEU A 375 13.28 -0.93 9.77
CA LEU A 375 14.32 -1.20 10.77
C LEU A 375 15.41 -2.12 10.22
N ALA A 376 15.05 -3.11 9.39
CA ALA A 376 16.00 -4.03 8.77
C ALA A 376 16.90 -3.31 7.75
N ALA A 377 16.33 -2.43 6.93
CA ALA A 377 17.07 -1.55 6.01
C ALA A 377 18.04 -0.61 6.76
N LEU A 378 17.61 -0.03 7.87
CA LEU A 378 18.47 0.78 8.75
C LEU A 378 19.58 -0.05 9.40
N ALA A 379 19.28 -1.26 9.87
CA ALA A 379 20.29 -2.16 10.44
C ALA A 379 21.34 -2.55 9.39
N LEU A 380 20.90 -2.87 8.17
CA LEU A 380 21.77 -3.22 7.05
C LEU A 380 22.72 -2.06 6.69
N SER A 381 22.18 -0.85 6.50
CA SER A 381 22.98 0.37 6.21
C SER A 381 23.87 0.82 7.36
N SER A 382 23.64 0.35 8.58
CA SER A 382 24.47 0.64 9.75
C SER A 382 25.48 -0.49 10.06
N GLY A 383 25.72 -1.42 9.13
CA GLY A 383 26.68 -2.51 9.35
C GLY A 383 26.23 -3.54 10.40
N ARG A 384 24.92 -3.69 10.63
CA ARG A 384 24.33 -4.66 11.58
C ARG A 384 23.54 -5.78 10.87
N PRO A 385 24.20 -6.63 10.06
CA PRO A 385 23.50 -7.62 9.23
C PRO A 385 22.79 -8.71 10.05
N ALA A 386 23.29 -9.07 11.25
CA ALA A 386 22.61 -10.02 12.12
C ALA A 386 21.22 -9.53 12.57
N GLU A 387 21.10 -8.24 12.88
CA GLU A 387 19.83 -7.60 13.24
C GLU A 387 18.90 -7.50 12.03
N ALA A 388 19.43 -7.10 10.85
CA ALA A 388 18.66 -7.07 9.60
C ALA A 388 18.07 -8.45 9.25
N ARG A 389 18.85 -9.54 9.42
CA ARG A 389 18.39 -10.91 9.21
C ARG A 389 17.29 -11.31 10.19
N ALA A 390 17.39 -10.92 11.47
CA ALA A 390 16.38 -11.24 12.48
C ALA A 390 15.06 -10.48 12.24
N LEU A 391 15.15 -9.18 11.90
CA LEU A 391 14.00 -8.33 11.59
C LEU A 391 13.26 -8.82 10.34
N SER A 392 14.00 -9.11 9.26
CA SER A 392 13.40 -9.67 8.05
C SER A 392 12.75 -11.04 8.30
N ALA A 393 13.41 -11.93 9.06
CA ALA A 393 12.83 -13.23 9.43
C ALA A 393 11.47 -13.10 10.13
N ARG A 394 11.34 -12.13 11.04
CA ARG A 394 10.11 -11.88 11.81
C ARG A 394 9.00 -11.30 10.93
N ALA A 395 9.35 -10.46 9.96
CA ALA A 395 8.39 -9.72 9.14
C ALA A 395 7.85 -10.51 7.94
N ILE A 396 8.57 -11.52 7.44
CA ILE A 396 8.16 -12.30 6.26
C ILE A 396 6.82 -13.03 6.47
N PRO A 397 6.58 -13.77 7.58
CA PRO A 397 5.31 -14.47 7.76
C PRO A 397 4.06 -13.56 7.72
N PRO A 398 3.98 -12.43 8.47
CA PRO A 398 2.82 -11.54 8.37
C PRO A 398 2.71 -10.85 7.00
N ALA A 399 3.81 -10.52 6.33
CA ALA A 399 3.77 -9.96 4.97
C ALA A 399 3.15 -10.95 3.96
N ARG A 400 3.51 -12.24 4.06
CA ARG A 400 2.93 -13.31 3.24
C ARG A 400 1.47 -13.57 3.57
N ALA A 401 1.11 -13.56 4.86
CA ALA A 401 -0.26 -13.78 5.30
C ALA A 401 -1.22 -12.67 4.83
N ALA A 402 -0.73 -11.43 4.72
CA ALA A 402 -1.46 -10.30 4.14
C ALA A 402 -1.40 -10.26 2.60
N GLU A 403 -0.79 -11.27 1.96
CA GLU A 403 -0.59 -11.35 0.51
C GLU A 403 0.13 -10.13 -0.09
N ASN A 404 0.96 -9.44 0.70
CA ASN A 404 1.70 -8.25 0.27
C ASN A 404 3.04 -8.67 -0.36
N ALA A 405 3.02 -8.89 -1.68
CA ALA A 405 4.15 -9.40 -2.45
C ALA A 405 5.33 -8.43 -2.53
N ALA A 406 5.07 -7.13 -2.69
CA ALA A 406 6.12 -6.11 -2.74
C ALA A 406 6.89 -6.01 -1.41
N LEU A 407 6.18 -6.04 -0.28
CA LEU A 407 6.79 -6.12 1.04
C LEU A 407 7.58 -7.42 1.20
N THR A 408 6.97 -8.55 0.86
CA THR A 408 7.59 -9.89 0.97
C THR A 408 8.89 -9.97 0.16
N ALA A 409 8.86 -9.55 -1.10
CA ALA A 409 10.03 -9.52 -1.97
C ALA A 409 11.14 -8.63 -1.38
N THR A 410 10.80 -7.44 -0.90
CA THR A 410 11.76 -6.51 -0.29
C THR A 410 12.41 -7.10 0.96
N LEU A 411 11.62 -7.76 1.82
CA LEU A 411 12.15 -8.42 3.03
C LEU A 411 13.11 -9.56 2.69
N PHE A 412 12.83 -10.33 1.65
CA PHE A 412 13.74 -11.36 1.16
C PHE A 412 15.01 -10.79 0.54
N MET A 413 14.93 -9.69 -0.21
CA MET A 413 16.12 -8.97 -0.72
C MET A 413 17.00 -8.49 0.43
N ILE A 414 16.42 -7.86 1.47
CA ILE A 414 17.17 -7.43 2.66
C ILE A 414 17.82 -8.63 3.37
N ARG A 415 17.08 -9.74 3.49
CA ARG A 415 17.59 -10.98 4.10
C ARG A 415 18.75 -11.56 3.30
N ALA A 416 18.69 -11.52 1.96
CA ALA A 416 19.75 -12.01 1.09
C ALA A 416 21.06 -11.24 1.33
N GLU A 417 20.99 -9.91 1.31
CA GLU A 417 22.15 -9.05 1.61
C GLU A 417 22.68 -9.25 3.03
N ALA A 418 21.79 -9.36 4.01
CA ALA A 418 22.18 -9.62 5.40
C ALA A 418 22.89 -10.97 5.56
N CYS A 419 22.44 -12.03 4.89
CA CYS A 419 23.10 -13.33 4.89
C CYS A 419 24.47 -13.26 4.18
N ALA A 420 24.56 -12.56 3.04
CA ALA A 420 25.83 -12.39 2.32
C ALA A 420 26.87 -11.67 3.19
N ALA A 421 26.48 -10.59 3.87
CA ALA A 421 27.33 -9.85 4.80
C ALA A 421 27.78 -10.67 6.03
N LEU A 422 27.06 -11.74 6.37
CA LEU A 422 27.43 -12.68 7.45
C LEU A 422 28.26 -13.88 6.96
N GLY A 423 28.58 -13.96 5.66
CA GLY A 423 29.26 -15.12 5.06
C GLY A 423 28.36 -16.34 4.85
N ASP A 424 27.03 -16.20 5.01
CA ASP A 424 26.04 -17.25 4.79
C ASP A 424 25.59 -17.27 3.32
N SER A 425 26.47 -17.77 2.43
CA SER A 425 26.22 -17.85 0.98
C SER A 425 25.00 -18.70 0.61
N ALA A 426 24.71 -19.74 1.40
CA ALA A 426 23.56 -20.61 1.17
C ALA A 426 22.24 -19.87 1.50
N GLY A 427 22.18 -19.22 2.67
CA GLY A 427 21.04 -18.40 3.06
C GLY A 427 20.82 -17.21 2.14
N ALA A 428 21.90 -16.56 1.68
CA ALA A 428 21.82 -15.45 0.74
C ALA A 428 21.18 -15.88 -0.60
N ARG A 429 21.63 -17.01 -1.15
CA ARG A 429 21.09 -17.56 -2.40
C ARG A 429 19.63 -17.98 -2.25
N ALA A 430 19.28 -18.63 -1.15
CA ALA A 430 17.91 -19.05 -0.88
C ALA A 430 16.96 -17.84 -0.79
N ALA A 431 17.32 -16.84 0.01
CA ALA A 431 16.52 -15.63 0.17
C ALA A 431 16.39 -14.84 -1.15
N TRP A 432 17.44 -14.79 -1.97
CA TRP A 432 17.36 -14.17 -3.29
C TRP A 432 16.37 -14.90 -4.22
N LEU A 433 16.42 -16.24 -4.28
CA LEU A 433 15.46 -17.02 -5.08
C LEU A 433 14.03 -16.79 -4.60
N ASP A 434 13.82 -16.79 -3.28
CA ASP A 434 12.52 -16.49 -2.69
C ASP A 434 12.04 -15.08 -3.04
N SER A 435 12.90 -14.06 -3.06
CA SER A 435 12.47 -12.71 -3.48
C SER A 435 11.96 -12.70 -4.91
N GLN A 436 12.59 -13.45 -5.83
CA GLN A 436 12.20 -13.48 -7.24
C GLN A 436 10.81 -14.06 -7.45
N HIS A 437 10.37 -15.01 -6.62
CA HIS A 437 9.01 -15.54 -6.68
C HIS A 437 7.96 -14.44 -6.50
N TRP A 438 8.15 -13.54 -5.55
CA TRP A 438 7.16 -12.49 -5.23
C TRP A 438 7.36 -11.20 -6.04
N ALA A 439 8.59 -10.92 -6.46
CA ALA A 439 8.98 -9.60 -6.95
C ALA A 439 8.23 -9.16 -8.21
N ARG A 440 8.02 -10.06 -9.18
CA ARG A 440 7.31 -9.70 -10.42
C ARG A 440 5.84 -9.39 -10.17
N TYR A 441 5.21 -10.10 -9.23
CA TYR A 441 3.84 -9.82 -8.81
C TYR A 441 3.73 -8.46 -8.10
N GLY A 442 4.63 -8.19 -7.15
CA GLY A 442 4.62 -6.94 -6.39
C GLY A 442 4.99 -5.70 -7.21
N PHE A 443 6.05 -5.78 -8.02
CA PHE A 443 6.63 -4.62 -8.73
C PHE A 443 6.23 -4.51 -10.21
N GLY A 444 5.58 -5.53 -10.77
CA GLY A 444 5.02 -5.52 -12.13
C GLY A 444 6.02 -5.67 -13.28
N SER A 445 7.28 -5.27 -13.11
CA SER A 445 8.30 -5.36 -14.17
C SER A 445 9.69 -5.74 -13.66
N ASP A 446 10.44 -6.48 -14.47
CA ASP A 446 11.81 -6.88 -14.12
C ASP A 446 12.73 -5.65 -13.91
N ALA A 447 12.44 -4.53 -14.57
CA ALA A 447 13.15 -3.27 -14.36
C ALA A 447 12.92 -2.71 -12.94
N ALA A 448 11.67 -2.71 -12.47
CA ALA A 448 11.32 -2.28 -11.11
C ALA A 448 11.88 -3.24 -10.05
N VAL A 449 11.85 -4.56 -10.32
CA VAL A 449 12.51 -5.57 -9.46
C VAL A 449 14.00 -5.27 -9.31
N ARG A 450 14.71 -5.06 -10.43
CA ARG A 450 16.15 -4.74 -10.41
C ARG A 450 16.42 -3.43 -9.69
N ALA A 451 15.64 -2.38 -9.93
CA ALA A 451 15.79 -1.11 -9.25
C ALA A 451 15.69 -1.27 -7.73
N ARG A 452 14.67 -2.01 -7.24
CA ARG A 452 14.53 -2.31 -5.81
C ARG A 452 15.70 -3.11 -5.26
N ALA A 453 16.14 -4.15 -5.97
CA ALA A 453 17.29 -4.95 -5.53
C ALA A 453 18.57 -4.10 -5.44
N THR A 454 18.82 -3.21 -6.41
CA THR A 454 19.95 -2.28 -6.40
C THR A 454 19.87 -1.31 -5.21
N GLU A 455 18.69 -0.78 -4.88
CA GLU A 455 18.52 0.06 -3.68
C GLU A 455 18.89 -0.69 -2.40
N VAL A 456 18.45 -1.94 -2.26
CA VAL A 456 18.74 -2.76 -1.07
C VAL A 456 20.23 -3.13 -0.99
N ALA A 457 20.85 -3.49 -2.12
CA ALA A 457 22.28 -3.77 -2.19
C ALA A 457 23.13 -2.53 -1.82
N ALA A 458 22.72 -1.34 -2.25
CA ALA A 458 23.41 -0.10 -1.89
C ALA A 458 23.39 0.18 -0.37
N LEU A 459 22.33 -0.24 0.34
CA LEU A 459 22.30 -0.17 1.81
C LEU A 459 23.34 -1.12 2.42
N ALA A 460 23.46 -2.34 1.90
CA ALA A 460 24.45 -3.31 2.38
C ALA A 460 25.88 -2.82 2.17
N GLU A 461 26.17 -2.26 0.99
CA GLU A 461 27.48 -1.68 0.67
C GLU A 461 27.83 -0.53 1.61
N ALA A 462 26.90 0.40 1.86
CA ALA A 462 27.11 1.50 2.80
C ALA A 462 27.41 0.99 4.23
N GLY A 463 26.71 -0.07 4.66
CA GLY A 463 26.97 -0.70 5.96
C GLY A 463 28.32 -1.41 6.04
N ALA A 464 28.77 -2.03 4.95
CA ALA A 464 30.07 -2.71 4.88
C ALA A 464 31.24 -1.72 4.94
N GLN A 465 31.07 -0.49 4.44
CA GLN A 465 32.10 0.55 4.50
C GLN A 465 32.33 1.12 5.92
N LEU A 466 31.43 0.84 6.87
CA LEU A 466 31.54 1.31 8.27
C LEU A 466 32.33 0.35 9.16
N ASN A 467 32.48 -0.91 8.74
CA ASN A 467 33.17 -1.98 9.47
C ASN A 467 34.48 -2.34 8.76
#